data_AF-A0A963G7V2-F1
#
_entry.id   AF-A0A963G7V2-F1
#
_cell.length_a   1.000
_cell.length_b   1.000
_cell.length_c   1.000
_cell.angle_alpha   90.00
_cell.angle_beta   90.00
_cell.angle_gamma   90.00
#
_symmetry.space_group_name_H-M   'P 1'
#
loop_
_entity.id
_entity.type
_entity.pdbx_description
1 polymer ?
#
loop_
_entity_poly.entity_id
_entity_poly.type
_entity_poly.pdbx_seq_one_letter_code
_entity_poly.pdbx_strand_id
1 'polypeptide(L)'
;MIALLKEKHGELMFHQSGGCCDNSAANCYLPGEVMIGPADVLLGEVGGCPFYIGKLQYETWKRTQIILDALDGAGGGTFSLEAPEGKHFHSGSRLFTDAEWSELVASGVVTDD
;
A
#
# COMPACT_ATOMS: atom_id res chain seq x y z
N MET A 1 -6.39 12.22 5.27
CA MET A 1 -6.59 11.01 6.08
C MET A 1 -5.34 10.59 6.84
N ILE A 2 -4.23 10.27 6.17
CA ILE A 2 -2.99 9.80 6.81
C ILE A 2 -2.50 10.73 7.94
N ALA A 3 -2.51 12.06 7.73
CA ALA A 3 -2.11 13.02 8.76
C ALA A 3 -2.95 12.92 10.06
N LEU A 4 -4.27 12.70 9.95
CA LEU A 4 -5.16 12.50 11.10
C LEU A 4 -4.77 11.23 11.88
N LEU A 5 -4.50 10.14 11.16
CA LEU A 5 -4.08 8.89 11.78
C LEU A 5 -2.70 9.03 12.45
N LYS A 6 -1.77 9.77 11.84
CA LYS A 6 -0.45 10.05 12.44
C LYS A 6 -0.58 10.87 13.73
N GLU A 7 -1.47 11.85 13.75
CA GLU A 7 -1.75 12.64 14.96
C GLU A 7 -2.30 11.76 16.10
N LYS A 8 -3.19 10.81 15.79
CA LYS A 8 -3.82 9.92 16.77
C LYS A 8 -2.94 8.78 17.25
N HIS A 9 -2.14 8.21 16.36
CA HIS A 9 -1.49 6.92 16.56
C HIS A 9 0.04 6.98 16.48
N GLY A 10 0.61 8.08 15.97
CA GLY A 10 2.05 8.24 15.79
C GLY A 10 2.54 7.68 14.45
N GLU A 11 3.60 6.87 14.50
CA GLU A 11 4.14 6.20 13.31
C GLU A 11 3.13 5.19 12.76
N LEU A 12 3.09 5.07 11.44
CA LEU A 12 2.18 4.18 10.74
C LEU A 12 2.95 3.38 9.70
N MET A 13 2.41 2.23 9.32
CA MET A 13 2.82 1.48 8.15
C MET A 13 1.60 1.03 7.34
N PHE A 14 1.80 0.80 6.05
CA PHE A 14 0.78 0.27 5.16
C PHE A 14 1.19 -1.10 4.65
N HIS A 15 0.22 -1.99 4.51
CA HIS A 15 0.41 -3.28 3.84
C HIS A 15 -0.73 -3.53 2.86
N GLN A 16 -0.36 -3.84 1.61
CA GLN A 16 -1.27 -4.30 0.58
C GLN A 16 -1.51 -5.79 0.74
N SER A 17 -2.72 -6.15 1.18
CA SER A 17 -3.10 -7.55 1.32
C SER A 17 -3.41 -8.16 -0.06
N GLY A 18 -3.15 -9.48 -0.18
CA GLY A 18 -3.37 -10.29 -1.38
C GLY A 18 -4.44 -11.38 -1.22
N GLY A 19 -5.45 -11.17 -0.38
CA GLY A 19 -6.39 -12.21 0.07
C GLY A 19 -7.81 -12.17 -0.54
N CYS A 20 -8.47 -13.33 -0.53
CA CYS A 20 -9.84 -13.57 -1.01
C CYS A 20 -10.96 -12.96 -0.11
N CYS A 21 -10.67 -12.68 1.17
CA CYS A 21 -11.68 -12.27 2.15
C CYS A 21 -11.77 -10.76 2.43
N ASP A 22 -10.68 -10.00 2.29
CA ASP A 22 -10.64 -8.55 2.59
C ASP A 22 -10.58 -7.67 1.33
N ASN A 23 -10.75 -8.28 0.14
CA ASN A 23 -10.30 -7.73 -1.13
C ASN A 23 -8.81 -7.36 -1.09
N SER A 24 -8.21 -7.06 -2.26
CA SER A 24 -6.87 -6.49 -2.34
C SER A 24 -6.86 -5.03 -1.84
N ALA A 25 -7.11 -4.83 -0.55
CA ALA A 25 -7.12 -3.54 0.11
C ALA A 25 -5.72 -3.19 0.65
N ALA A 26 -5.39 -1.91 0.58
CA ALA A 26 -4.33 -1.35 1.40
C ALA A 26 -4.87 -1.13 2.80
N ASN A 27 -4.17 -1.64 3.81
CA ASN A 27 -4.54 -1.45 5.21
C ASN A 27 -3.43 -0.67 5.93
N CYS A 28 -3.83 0.18 6.88
CA CYS A 28 -3.00 1.01 7.72
C CYS A 28 -2.88 0.40 9.13
N TYR A 29 -1.66 0.22 9.61
CA TYR A 29 -1.34 -0.41 10.89
C TYR A 29 -0.32 0.40 11.70
N LEU A 30 -0.21 0.10 12.99
CA LEU A 30 0.95 0.51 13.78
C LEU A 30 2.19 -0.32 13.38
N PRO A 31 3.41 0.23 13.53
CA PRO A 31 4.63 -0.54 13.33
C PRO A 31 4.65 -1.83 14.15
N GLY A 32 4.85 -2.96 13.47
CA GLY A 32 4.97 -4.29 14.11
C GLY A 32 3.66 -5.03 14.34
N GLU A 33 2.48 -4.44 14.07
CA GLU A 33 1.20 -5.18 14.12
C GLU A 33 1.07 -6.22 13.00
N VAL A 34 1.67 -5.93 11.84
CA VAL A 34 1.87 -6.90 10.76
C VAL A 34 3.35 -7.21 10.66
N MET A 35 3.67 -8.51 10.66
CA MET A 35 5.05 -8.97 10.49
C MET A 35 5.46 -8.82 9.02
N ILE A 36 6.39 -7.90 8.76
CA ILE A 36 7.05 -7.77 7.46
C ILE A 36 8.16 -8.83 7.37
N GLY A 37 8.01 -9.74 6.41
CA GLY A 37 8.93 -10.85 6.20
C GLY A 37 9.75 -10.71 4.90
N PRO A 38 10.61 -11.70 4.61
CA PRO A 38 11.41 -11.74 3.37
C PRO A 38 10.57 -11.84 2.08
N ALA A 39 9.29 -12.17 2.22
CA ALA A 39 8.33 -12.26 1.12
C ALA A 39 7.54 -10.96 0.94
N ASP A 40 7.86 -9.89 1.66
CA ASP A 40 7.29 -8.56 1.48
C ASP A 40 8.29 -7.64 0.78
N VAL A 41 7.78 -6.76 -0.06
CA VAL A 41 8.53 -5.75 -0.80
C VAL A 41 8.10 -4.39 -0.27
N LEU A 42 9.08 -3.55 0.11
CA LEU A 42 8.83 -2.13 0.34
C LEU A 42 8.59 -1.47 -1.02
N LEU A 43 7.33 -1.12 -1.30
CA LEU A 43 6.93 -0.51 -2.56
C LEU A 43 7.32 0.97 -2.62
N GLY A 44 7.39 1.63 -1.46
CA GLY A 44 7.74 3.03 -1.31
C GLY A 44 7.11 3.62 -0.07
N GLU A 45 6.78 4.91 -0.12
CA GLU A 45 6.14 5.64 0.98
C GLU A 45 4.88 6.38 0.53
N VAL A 46 3.88 6.45 1.40
CA VAL A 46 2.68 7.27 1.23
C VAL A 46 2.47 8.14 2.47
N GLY A 47 2.42 9.46 2.31
CA GLY A 47 2.34 10.38 3.45
C GLY A 47 3.52 10.28 4.43
N GLY A 48 4.69 9.83 3.94
CA GLY A 48 5.89 9.55 4.73
C GLY A 48 5.74 8.33 5.64
N CYS A 49 4.90 7.37 5.26
CA CYS A 49 4.73 6.08 5.93
C CYS A 49 5.10 4.96 4.95
N PRO A 50 5.87 3.94 5.36
CA PRO A 50 6.28 2.85 4.49
C PRO A 50 5.07 2.03 4.02
N PHE A 51 5.07 1.67 2.74
CA PHE A 51 4.01 0.88 2.11
C PHE A 51 4.60 -0.43 1.58
N TYR A 52 4.11 -1.55 2.11
CA TYR A 52 4.56 -2.89 1.77
C TYR A 52 3.55 -3.63 0.91
N ILE A 53 4.01 -4.57 0.11
CA ILE A 53 3.19 -5.48 -0.69
C ILE A 53 3.84 -6.87 -0.71
N GLY A 54 3.04 -7.94 -0.74
CA GLY A 54 3.58 -9.29 -0.89
C GLY A 54 4.31 -9.48 -2.23
N LYS A 55 5.46 -10.15 -2.23
CA LYS A 55 6.33 -10.36 -3.40
C LYS A 55 5.61 -10.94 -4.61
N LEU A 56 4.72 -11.92 -4.41
CA LEU A 56 3.96 -12.52 -5.52
C LEU A 56 2.99 -11.50 -6.17
N GLN A 57 2.36 -10.66 -5.36
CA GLN A 57 1.48 -9.60 -5.84
C GLN A 57 2.30 -8.50 -6.51
N TYR A 58 3.45 -8.15 -5.95
CA TYR A 58 4.41 -7.24 -6.57
C TYR A 58 4.82 -7.69 -7.97
N GLU A 59 5.22 -8.95 -8.18
CA GLU A 59 5.61 -9.42 -9.53
C GLU A 59 4.48 -9.24 -10.56
N THR A 60 3.23 -9.35 -10.12
CA THR A 60 2.06 -9.15 -10.98
C THR A 60 1.79 -7.65 -11.24
N TRP A 61 2.07 -6.78 -10.26
CA TRP A 61 1.65 -5.37 -10.26
C TRP A 61 2.80 -4.38 -10.47
N LYS A 62 4.05 -4.83 -10.56
CA LYS A 62 5.24 -3.94 -10.59
C LYS A 62 5.21 -2.92 -11.72
N ARG A 63 4.55 -3.23 -12.84
CA ARG A 63 4.33 -2.30 -13.97
C ARG A 63 3.15 -1.34 -13.79
N THR A 64 2.59 -1.24 -12.60
CA THR A 64 1.48 -0.35 -12.29
C THR A 64 1.86 0.66 -11.22
N GLN A 65 1.36 1.89 -11.39
CA GLN A 65 1.27 2.83 -10.30
C GLN A 65 0.09 2.44 -9.42
N ILE A 66 0.34 2.13 -8.15
CA ILE A 66 -0.71 2.00 -7.15
C ILE A 66 -1.15 3.40 -6.71
N ILE A 67 -2.46 3.63 -6.72
CA ILE A 67 -3.09 4.87 -6.30
C ILE A 67 -3.91 4.55 -5.06
N LEU A 68 -3.66 5.29 -3.98
CA LEU A 68 -4.29 5.08 -2.69
C LEU A 68 -5.31 6.17 -2.40
N ASP A 69 -6.59 5.81 -2.45
CA ASP A 69 -7.70 6.69 -2.10
C ASP A 69 -8.19 6.42 -0.67
N ALA A 70 -8.70 7.45 0.00
CA ALA A 70 -9.38 7.31 1.30
C ALA A 70 -10.87 7.56 1.11
N LEU A 71 -11.67 6.50 1.15
CA LEU A 71 -13.10 6.52 0.81
C LEU A 71 -13.96 6.42 2.07
N ASP A 72 -15.22 6.87 1.95
CA ASP A 72 -16.25 6.72 2.98
C ASP A 72 -16.80 5.30 3.03
N GLY A 73 -17.18 4.87 4.24
CA GLY A 73 -17.86 3.61 4.49
C GLY A 73 -16.93 2.44 4.82
N ALA A 74 -17.54 1.27 5.02
CA ALA A 74 -16.82 0.02 5.21
C ALA A 74 -16.31 -0.51 3.86
N GLY A 75 -15.10 -1.03 3.81
CA GLY A 75 -14.49 -1.52 2.57
C GLY A 75 -13.02 -1.95 2.68
N GLY A 76 -12.34 -1.56 3.75
CA GLY A 76 -11.01 -2.05 4.12
C GLY A 76 -11.08 -3.24 5.07
N GLY A 77 -9.92 -3.79 5.43
CA GLY A 77 -9.83 -4.84 6.43
C GLY A 77 -10.31 -4.34 7.79
N THR A 78 -11.01 -5.19 8.53
CA THR A 78 -11.59 -4.87 9.86
C THR A 78 -10.55 -4.37 10.88
N PHE A 79 -9.27 -4.61 10.61
CA PHE A 79 -8.14 -4.26 11.49
C PHE A 79 -7.40 -2.99 11.07
N SER A 80 -7.85 -2.28 10.03
CA SER A 80 -7.19 -1.07 9.54
C SER A 80 -7.53 0.14 10.42
N LEU A 81 -6.53 0.97 10.74
CA LEU A 81 -6.65 2.07 11.71
C LEU A 81 -7.65 3.17 11.33
N GLU A 82 -8.00 3.30 10.05
CA GLU A 82 -9.02 4.24 9.59
C GLU A 82 -10.46 3.77 9.82
N ALA A 83 -10.68 2.48 10.09
CA ALA A 83 -12.01 1.91 10.18
C ALA A 83 -12.90 2.59 11.25
N PRO A 84 -12.42 2.94 12.45
CA PRO A 84 -13.20 3.70 13.44
C PRO A 84 -13.63 5.10 12.99
N GLU A 85 -12.95 5.66 11.98
CA GLU A 85 -13.28 6.95 11.38
C GLU A 85 -14.36 6.83 10.29
N GLY A 86 -14.91 5.63 10.08
CA GLY A 86 -15.91 5.36 9.03
C GLY A 86 -15.33 5.45 7.63
N LYS A 87 -14.03 5.23 7.48
CA LYS A 87 -13.28 5.30 6.22
C LYS A 87 -12.66 3.95 5.89
N HIS A 88 -12.18 3.82 4.67
CA HIS A 88 -11.24 2.76 4.28
C HIS A 88 -10.28 3.27 3.20
N PHE A 89 -9.09 2.66 3.14
CA PHE A 89 -8.21 2.87 2.00
C PHE A 89 -8.55 1.95 0.82
N HIS A 90 -8.59 2.51 -0.38
CA HIS A 90 -8.83 1.79 -1.62
C HIS A 90 -7.60 1.86 -2.52
N SER A 91 -7.14 0.70 -2.99
CA SER A 91 -6.01 0.58 -3.91
C SER A 91 -6.52 0.49 -5.34
N GLY A 92 -6.46 1.61 -6.05
CA GLY A 92 -6.57 1.66 -7.51
C GLY A 92 -5.22 1.39 -8.17
N SER A 93 -5.23 1.15 -9.48
CA SER A 93 -3.98 1.06 -10.25
C SER A 93 -4.15 1.56 -11.67
N ARG A 94 -3.03 2.02 -12.25
CA ARG A 94 -2.89 2.25 -13.69
C ARG A 94 -1.55 1.70 -14.16
N LEU A 95 -1.44 1.34 -15.43
CA LEU A 95 -0.14 1.02 -16.00
C LEU A 95 0.74 2.28 -16.03
N PHE A 96 2.04 2.07 -15.77
CA PHE A 96 3.03 3.07 -16.13
C PHE A 96 3.09 3.20 -17.65
N THR A 97 3.30 4.43 -18.12
CA THR A 97 3.71 4.66 -19.51
C THR A 97 5.14 4.16 -19.72
N ASP A 98 5.53 3.92 -20.97
CA ASP A 98 6.90 3.47 -21.30
C ASP A 98 7.97 4.44 -20.77
N ALA A 99 7.69 5.74 -20.78
CA ALA A 99 8.58 6.76 -20.25
C ALA A 99 8.73 6.66 -18.72
N GLU A 100 7.62 6.54 -17.98
CA GLU A 100 7.61 6.35 -16.52
C GLU A 100 8.30 5.05 -16.11
N TRP A 101 8.05 3.95 -16.85
CA TRP A 101 8.72 2.67 -16.60
C TRP A 101 10.22 2.78 -16.81
N SER A 102 10.65 3.40 -17.91
CA SER A 102 12.06 3.60 -18.22
C SER A 102 12.77 4.44 -17.15
N GLU A 103 12.11 5.46 -16.60
CA GLU A 103 12.64 6.27 -15.51
C GLU A 103 12.79 5.45 -14.22
N LEU A 104 11.78 4.64 -13.87
CA LEU A 104 11.84 3.76 -12.71
C LEU A 104 12.97 2.73 -12.82
N VAL A 105 13.15 2.11 -13.99
CA VAL A 105 14.26 1.20 -14.26
C VAL A 105 15.61 1.93 -14.16
N ALA A 106 15.73 3.12 -14.76
CA ALA A 106 16.96 3.92 -14.72
C ALA A 106 17.33 4.37 -13.30
N SER A 107 16.33 4.58 -12.43
CA SER A 107 16.53 4.92 -11.03
C SER A 107 16.98 3.72 -10.16
N GLY A 108 16.87 2.49 -10.68
CA GLY A 108 17.20 1.26 -9.97
C GLY A 108 16.14 0.84 -8.93
N VAL A 109 14.98 1.52 -8.88
CA VAL A 109 13.87 1.17 -7.99
C VAL A 109 13.20 -0.13 -8.42
N VAL A 110 13.18 -0.42 -9.72
CA VAL A 110 12.63 -1.66 -10.30
C VAL A 110 13.62 -2.27 -11.28
N THR A 111 13.55 -3.59 -11.47
CA THR A 111 14.31 -4.33 -12.48
C THR A 111 13.47 -4.58 -13.72
N ASP A 112 14.10 -4.52 -14.90
CA ASP A 112 13.49 -4.89 -16.17
C ASP A 112 13.81 -6.36 -16.47
N ASP A 113 13.14 -7.26 -15.73
CA ASP A 113 13.22 -8.72 -15.92
C ASP A 113 12.13 -9.23 -16.86
#